data_AF-A0AA35W1H6-F1
#
_entry.id   AF-A0AA35W1H6-F1
#
_cell.length_a   1.000
_cell.length_b   1.000
_cell.length_c   1.000
_cell.angle_alpha   90.00
_cell.angle_beta   90.00
_cell.angle_gamma   90.00
#
_symmetry.space_group_name_H-M   'P 1'
#
loop_
_entity.id
_entity.type
_entity.pdbx_description
1 polymer ?
#
loop_
_entity_poly.entity_id
_entity_poly.type
_entity_poly.pdbx_seq_one_letter_code
_entity_poly.pdbx_strand_id
1 'polypeptide(L)'
;MREQSEVQCHTAGTFRNLAAEDQSQAIVDEGCIPVLADLLQNYQGVPEAVLTEVSAALAVLAANESARRQLMSLYDGEFYKTLIEWTESQYSEVQYNCAGIIGHIAINTEYHSRLLSGSPSVMSVIHRFMESEESSCVHIALWITSQFSQGDMGTRSQLRQPALLDRVKQLRSSQRNSEDIRQLAESTLGHITAGQTEPSS
;
A
#
# COMPACT_ATOMS: atom_id res chain seq x y z
N MET A 1 32.36 0.37 -5.53
CA MET A 1 31.19 -0.13 -4.77
C MET A 1 30.44 1.00 -4.06
N ARG A 2 31.06 1.80 -3.18
CA ARG A 2 30.38 2.95 -2.52
C ARG A 2 29.94 4.07 -3.48
N GLU A 3 30.75 4.40 -4.48
CA GLU A 3 30.39 5.41 -5.48
C GLU A 3 29.21 4.99 -6.37
N GLN A 4 29.08 3.69 -6.67
CA GLN A 4 27.95 3.17 -7.45
C GLN A 4 26.64 3.21 -6.65
N SER A 5 26.67 2.90 -5.35
CA SER A 5 25.48 3.01 -4.50
C SER A 5 25.04 4.46 -4.28
N GLU A 6 25.99 5.39 -4.16
CA GLU A 6 25.67 6.83 -4.08
C GLU A 6 25.10 7.36 -5.39
N VAL A 7 25.66 6.99 -6.54
CA VAL A 7 25.11 7.40 -7.85
C VAL A 7 23.72 6.80 -8.07
N GLN A 8 23.49 5.55 -7.67
CA GLN A 8 22.17 4.91 -7.74
C GLN A 8 21.13 5.59 -6.83
N CYS A 9 21.52 5.97 -5.61
CA CYS A 9 20.67 6.70 -4.67
C CYS A 9 20.29 8.09 -5.23
N HIS A 10 21.27 8.87 -5.71
CA HIS A 10 21.00 10.18 -6.31
C HIS A 10 20.13 10.08 -7.58
N THR A 11 20.34 9.04 -8.39
CA THR A 11 19.53 8.77 -9.59
C THR A 11 18.09 8.45 -9.22
N ALA A 12 17.88 7.56 -8.24
CA ALA A 12 16.56 7.16 -7.80
C ALA A 12 15.81 8.30 -7.08
N GLY A 13 16.51 9.13 -6.29
CA GLY A 13 15.93 10.35 -5.70
C GLY A 13 15.53 11.40 -6.75
N THR A 14 16.32 11.53 -7.83
CA THR A 14 15.96 12.36 -9.00
C THR A 14 14.71 11.81 -9.70
N PHE A 15 14.66 10.49 -9.89
CA PHE A 15 13.54 9.80 -10.50
C PHE A 15 12.24 9.96 -9.71
N ARG A 16 12.32 9.88 -8.38
CA ARG A 16 11.19 10.14 -7.47
C ARG A 16 10.65 11.55 -7.65
N ASN A 17 11.53 12.55 -7.76
CA ASN A 17 11.12 13.93 -7.96
C ASN A 17 10.48 14.13 -9.35
N LEU A 18 11.02 13.52 -10.41
CA LEU A 18 10.41 13.57 -11.76
C LEU A 18 9.05 12.87 -11.81
N ALA A 19 8.89 11.73 -11.12
CA ALA A 19 7.61 11.03 -11.02
C ALA A 19 6.53 11.85 -10.29
N ALA A 20 6.93 12.78 -9.41
CA ALA A 20 6.01 13.68 -8.71
C ALA A 20 5.61 14.93 -9.54
N GLU A 21 6.34 15.27 -10.60
CA GLU A 21 6.14 16.47 -11.44
C GLU A 21 5.32 16.18 -12.73
N ASP A 22 4.26 15.37 -12.63
CA ASP A 22 3.34 15.06 -13.74
C ASP A 22 3.97 14.35 -14.97
N GLN A 23 5.22 13.87 -14.84
CA GLN A 23 5.90 13.04 -15.85
C GLN A 23 5.76 11.54 -15.59
N SER A 24 5.01 11.15 -14.56
CA SER A 24 4.83 9.74 -14.16
C SER A 24 4.41 8.85 -15.33
N GLN A 25 3.54 9.32 -16.23
CA GLN A 25 3.11 8.53 -17.38
C GLN A 25 4.25 8.26 -18.38
N ALA A 26 5.04 9.29 -18.73
CA ALA A 26 6.16 9.13 -19.65
C ALA A 26 7.21 8.16 -19.09
N ILE A 27 7.48 8.26 -17.79
CA ILE A 27 8.38 7.37 -17.07
C ILE A 27 7.88 5.92 -17.09
N VAL A 28 6.59 5.70 -16.87
CA VAL A 28 5.97 4.36 -16.92
C VAL A 28 6.05 3.78 -18.33
N ASP A 29 5.88 4.60 -19.36
CA ASP A 29 5.92 4.18 -20.77
C ASP A 29 7.33 3.80 -21.22
N GLU A 30 8.38 4.33 -20.58
CA GLU A 30 9.78 3.93 -20.80
C GLU A 30 10.13 2.54 -20.22
N GLY A 31 9.18 1.87 -19.57
CA GLY A 31 9.38 0.49 -19.09
C GLY A 31 10.17 0.39 -17.79
N CYS A 32 10.13 1.42 -16.94
CA CYS A 32 10.83 1.42 -15.66
C CYS A 32 10.20 0.49 -14.60
N ILE A 33 8.88 0.26 -14.66
CA ILE A 33 8.15 -0.50 -13.62
C ILE A 33 8.69 -1.93 -13.45
N PRO A 34 8.86 -2.74 -14.52
CA PRO A 34 9.44 -4.08 -14.38
C PRO A 34 10.85 -4.07 -13.80
N VAL A 35 11.68 -3.10 -14.18
CA VAL A 35 13.08 -2.99 -13.73
C VAL A 35 13.14 -2.69 -12.22
N LEU A 36 12.33 -1.75 -11.76
CA LEU A 36 12.28 -1.38 -10.34
C LEU A 36 11.67 -2.50 -9.49
N ALA A 37 10.61 -3.16 -9.99
CA ALA A 37 10.01 -4.29 -9.31
C ALA A 37 10.99 -5.48 -9.18
N ASP A 38 11.82 -5.70 -10.19
CA ASP A 38 12.82 -6.77 -10.18
C ASP A 38 13.90 -6.57 -9.12
N LEU A 39 14.27 -5.32 -8.81
CA LEU A 39 15.20 -5.03 -7.71
C LEU A 39 14.61 -5.36 -6.33
N LEU A 40 13.28 -5.27 -6.16
CA LEU A 40 12.60 -5.71 -4.93
C LEU A 40 12.41 -7.23 -4.90
N GLN A 41 12.16 -7.86 -6.05
CA GLN A 41 11.99 -9.31 -6.16
C GLN A 41 13.30 -10.08 -5.97
N ASN A 42 14.38 -9.59 -6.60
CA ASN A 42 15.69 -10.21 -6.65
C ASN A 42 16.72 -9.34 -5.88
N TYR A 43 16.36 -8.99 -4.65
CA TYR A 43 17.07 -8.03 -3.81
C TYR A 43 18.45 -8.49 -3.31
N GLN A 44 18.82 -9.75 -3.53
CA GLN A 44 20.07 -10.31 -3.00
C GLN A 44 21.29 -9.52 -3.49
N GLY A 45 22.02 -8.92 -2.56
CA GLY A 45 23.19 -8.08 -2.87
C GLY A 45 22.88 -6.64 -3.25
N VAL A 46 21.60 -6.23 -3.24
CA VAL A 46 21.19 -4.83 -3.42
C VAL A 46 21.36 -4.08 -2.09
N PRO A 47 22.06 -2.93 -2.07
CA PRO A 47 22.20 -2.12 -0.86
C PRO A 47 20.85 -1.60 -0.35
N GLU A 48 20.68 -1.51 0.97
CA GLU A 48 19.47 -0.96 1.62
C GLU A 48 19.07 0.41 1.07
N ALA A 49 20.02 1.34 0.94
CA ALA A 49 19.75 2.68 0.42
C ALA A 49 19.15 2.65 -1.00
N VAL A 50 19.51 1.65 -1.81
CA VAL A 50 18.92 1.47 -3.14
C VAL A 50 17.49 0.95 -3.01
N LEU A 51 17.22 0.00 -2.13
CA LEU A 51 15.88 -0.54 -1.88
C LEU A 51 14.93 0.54 -1.33
N THR A 52 15.41 1.42 -0.46
CA THR A 52 14.68 2.60 0.02
C THR A 52 14.23 3.47 -1.14
N GLU A 53 15.14 3.88 -2.01
CA GLU A 53 14.80 4.78 -3.11
C GLU A 53 13.96 4.07 -4.20
N VAL A 54 14.23 2.80 -4.50
CA VAL A 54 13.43 2.00 -5.44
C VAL A 54 12.00 1.85 -4.96
N SER A 55 11.80 1.49 -3.69
CA SER A 55 10.45 1.39 -3.10
C SER A 55 9.75 2.74 -3.07
N ALA A 56 10.46 3.84 -2.78
CA ALA A 56 9.90 5.18 -2.81
C ALA A 56 9.47 5.60 -4.22
N ALA A 57 10.31 5.33 -5.23
CA ALA A 57 9.99 5.61 -6.62
C ALA A 57 8.75 4.82 -7.09
N LEU A 58 8.69 3.52 -6.78
CA LEU A 58 7.51 2.71 -7.09
C LEU A 58 6.26 3.19 -6.37
N ALA A 59 6.36 3.64 -5.11
CA ALA A 59 5.24 4.21 -4.37
C ALA A 59 4.66 5.45 -5.05
N VAL A 60 5.52 6.36 -5.51
CA VAL A 60 5.10 7.55 -6.27
C VAL A 60 4.49 7.15 -7.61
N LEU A 61 5.13 6.24 -8.36
CA LEU A 61 4.63 5.80 -9.66
C LEU A 61 3.30 5.06 -9.56
N ALA A 62 3.04 4.32 -8.48
CA ALA A 62 1.80 3.59 -8.27
C ALA A 62 0.56 4.51 -8.15
N ALA A 63 0.73 5.82 -7.95
CA ALA A 63 -0.35 6.78 -8.10
C ALA A 63 -0.92 6.80 -9.54
N ASN A 64 -0.11 6.45 -10.54
CA ASN A 64 -0.51 6.29 -11.93
C ASN A 64 -1.20 4.94 -12.18
N GLU A 65 -2.32 4.93 -12.92
CA GLU A 65 -3.07 3.69 -13.19
C GLU A 65 -2.33 2.68 -14.07
N SER A 66 -1.60 3.16 -15.10
CA SER A 66 -0.78 2.30 -15.96
C SER A 66 0.28 1.57 -15.14
N ALA A 67 0.93 2.27 -14.19
CA ALA A 67 1.89 1.66 -13.28
C ALA A 67 1.26 0.54 -12.44
N ARG A 68 0.07 0.76 -11.86
CA ARG A 68 -0.62 -0.26 -11.06
C ARG A 68 -0.96 -1.51 -11.87
N ARG A 69 -1.45 -1.32 -13.11
CA ARG A 69 -1.74 -2.44 -14.01
C ARG A 69 -0.47 -3.20 -14.39
N GLN A 70 0.63 -2.50 -14.66
CA GLN A 70 1.92 -3.14 -14.91
C GLN A 70 2.38 -3.95 -13.70
N LEU A 71 2.39 -3.36 -12.50
CA LEU A 71 2.74 -4.05 -11.24
C LEU A 71 1.90 -5.33 -11.05
N MET A 72 0.59 -5.27 -11.30
CA MET A 72 -0.32 -6.41 -11.19
C MET A 72 -0.24 -7.41 -12.35
N SER A 73 0.56 -7.14 -13.38
CA SER A 73 0.86 -8.08 -14.47
C SER A 73 2.20 -8.82 -14.27
N LEU A 74 3.08 -8.31 -13.40
CA LEU A 74 4.38 -8.90 -13.13
C LEU A 74 4.25 -10.18 -12.29
N TYR A 75 5.16 -11.14 -12.54
CA TYR A 75 5.26 -12.40 -11.80
C TYR A 75 3.91 -13.13 -11.70
N ASP A 76 3.23 -13.30 -12.85
CA ASP A 76 1.89 -13.91 -12.94
C ASP A 76 0.81 -13.19 -12.10
N GLY A 77 1.03 -11.89 -11.87
CA GLY A 77 0.21 -11.03 -11.03
C GLY A 77 0.35 -11.31 -9.54
N GLU A 78 1.52 -11.81 -9.13
CA GLU A 78 1.85 -12.13 -7.74
C GLU A 78 2.83 -11.14 -7.11
N PHE A 79 3.25 -10.08 -7.80
CA PHE A 79 4.17 -9.07 -7.24
C PHE A 79 3.70 -8.47 -5.90
N TYR A 80 2.39 -8.38 -5.69
CA TYR A 80 1.83 -7.90 -4.43
C TYR A 80 2.26 -8.75 -3.22
N LYS A 81 2.59 -10.02 -3.41
CA LYS A 81 3.12 -10.90 -2.34
C LYS A 81 4.49 -10.42 -1.88
N THR A 82 5.36 -10.08 -2.83
CA THR A 82 6.67 -9.48 -2.58
C THR A 82 6.52 -8.16 -1.81
N LEU A 83 5.55 -7.33 -2.18
CA LEU A 83 5.24 -6.11 -1.42
C LEU A 83 4.82 -6.42 0.01
N ILE A 84 3.98 -7.44 0.23
CA ILE A 84 3.56 -7.85 1.57
C ILE A 84 4.78 -8.32 2.39
N GLU A 85 5.68 -9.12 1.81
CA GLU A 85 6.93 -9.54 2.47
C GLU A 85 7.78 -8.33 2.87
N TRP A 86 7.92 -7.34 1.98
CA TRP A 86 8.65 -6.10 2.28
C TRP A 86 8.02 -5.25 3.37
N THR A 87 6.70 -5.38 3.62
CA THR A 87 6.09 -4.71 4.79
C THR A 87 6.53 -5.30 6.13
N GLU A 88 7.24 -6.44 6.14
CA GLU A 88 7.86 -7.03 7.34
C GLU A 88 9.34 -6.63 7.50
N SER A 89 9.87 -5.83 6.57
CA SER A 89 11.23 -5.34 6.63
C SER A 89 11.52 -4.56 7.91
N GLN A 90 12.74 -4.73 8.43
CA GLN A 90 13.29 -3.89 9.52
C GLN A 90 13.58 -2.45 9.06
N TYR A 91 13.59 -2.20 7.75
CA TYR A 91 13.79 -0.88 7.16
C TYR A 91 12.44 -0.17 7.04
N SER A 92 12.16 0.72 7.98
CA SER A 92 10.87 1.39 8.10
C SER A 92 10.46 2.11 6.81
N GLU A 93 11.38 2.78 6.11
CA GLU A 93 11.08 3.45 4.84
C GLU A 93 10.62 2.46 3.76
N VAL A 94 11.32 1.35 3.58
CA VAL A 94 10.93 0.29 2.61
C VAL A 94 9.58 -0.31 3.00
N GLN A 95 9.38 -0.57 4.29
CA GLN A 95 8.11 -1.07 4.84
C GLN A 95 6.95 -0.13 4.52
N TYR A 96 7.11 1.18 4.76
CA TYR A 96 6.08 2.19 4.51
C TYR A 96 5.79 2.37 3.03
N ASN A 97 6.84 2.44 2.21
CA ASN A 97 6.70 2.58 0.76
C ASN A 97 5.96 1.38 0.16
N CYS A 98 6.30 0.15 0.57
CA CYS A 98 5.63 -1.06 0.07
C CYS A 98 4.17 -1.14 0.50
N ALA A 99 3.85 -0.74 1.74
CA ALA A 99 2.46 -0.60 2.18
C ALA A 99 1.70 0.48 1.37
N GLY A 100 2.36 1.59 1.06
CA GLY A 100 1.83 2.63 0.17
C GLY A 100 1.52 2.12 -1.24
N ILE A 101 2.43 1.35 -1.84
CA ILE A 101 2.21 0.71 -3.15
C ILE A 101 0.98 -0.21 -3.10
N ILE A 102 0.84 -1.03 -2.05
CA ILE A 102 -0.34 -1.90 -1.86
C ILE A 102 -1.62 -1.08 -1.82
N GLY A 103 -1.66 0.02 -1.06
CA GLY A 103 -2.84 0.86 -0.99
C GLY A 103 -3.15 1.57 -2.32
N HIS A 104 -2.13 1.97 -3.08
CA HIS A 104 -2.33 2.48 -4.44
C HIS A 104 -2.94 1.41 -5.34
N ILE A 105 -2.40 0.18 -5.36
CA ILE A 105 -2.99 -0.95 -6.10
C ILE A 105 -4.45 -1.17 -5.71
N ALA A 106 -4.77 -1.06 -4.41
CA ALA A 106 -6.14 -1.21 -3.90
C ALA A 106 -7.10 -0.10 -4.34
N ILE A 107 -6.66 0.96 -5.03
CA ILE A 107 -7.58 1.90 -5.70
C ILE A 107 -8.36 1.18 -6.82
N ASN A 108 -7.75 0.20 -7.48
CA ASN A 108 -8.38 -0.62 -8.52
C ASN A 108 -9.14 -1.78 -7.87
N THR A 109 -10.47 -1.63 -7.77
CA THR A 109 -11.36 -2.57 -7.08
C THR A 109 -11.33 -4.00 -7.63
N GLU A 110 -10.96 -4.17 -8.91
CA GLU A 110 -10.76 -5.46 -9.57
C GLU A 110 -9.69 -6.33 -8.90
N TYR A 111 -8.73 -5.74 -8.18
CA TYR A 111 -7.68 -6.48 -7.46
C TYR A 111 -8.05 -6.85 -6.03
N HIS A 112 -9.16 -6.33 -5.48
CA HIS A 112 -9.51 -6.51 -4.07
C HIS A 112 -9.59 -7.97 -3.63
N SER A 113 -10.30 -8.80 -4.40
CA SER A 113 -10.43 -10.22 -4.05
C SER A 113 -9.07 -10.92 -4.01
N ARG A 114 -8.15 -10.58 -4.92
CA ARG A 114 -6.81 -11.17 -4.98
C ARG A 114 -5.96 -10.72 -3.78
N LEU A 115 -6.00 -9.43 -3.46
CA LEU A 115 -5.22 -8.85 -2.37
C LEU A 115 -5.70 -9.33 -0.99
N LEU A 116 -7.01 -9.44 -0.78
CA LEU A 116 -7.59 -9.82 0.52
C LEU A 116 -7.64 -11.34 0.73
N SER A 117 -7.88 -12.12 -0.32
CA SER A 117 -7.99 -13.59 -0.21
C SER A 117 -6.70 -14.34 -0.58
N GLY A 118 -5.65 -13.63 -1.02
CA GLY A 118 -4.35 -14.20 -1.35
C GLY A 118 -3.59 -14.77 -0.14
N SER A 119 -2.54 -15.53 -0.42
CA SER A 119 -1.56 -15.99 0.57
C SER A 119 -0.16 -15.56 0.12
N PRO A 120 0.52 -14.65 0.86
CA PRO A 120 0.01 -13.89 2.01
C PRO A 120 -1.12 -12.90 1.63
N SER A 121 -1.90 -12.47 2.63
CA SER A 121 -3.05 -11.55 2.47
C SER A 121 -2.72 -10.15 2.94
N VAL A 122 -3.20 -9.12 2.24
CA VAL A 122 -3.09 -7.72 2.70
C VAL A 122 -3.81 -7.49 4.05
N MET A 123 -4.77 -8.34 4.43
CA MET A 123 -5.38 -8.29 5.76
C MET A 123 -4.35 -8.46 6.89
N SER A 124 -3.29 -9.24 6.70
CA SER A 124 -2.24 -9.38 7.73
C SER A 124 -1.48 -8.08 7.93
N VAL A 125 -1.21 -7.34 6.84
CA VAL A 125 -0.58 -6.02 6.87
C VAL A 125 -1.49 -5.03 7.60
N ILE A 126 -2.78 -5.00 7.27
CA ILE A 126 -3.77 -4.12 7.90
C ILE A 126 -3.79 -4.35 9.42
N HIS A 127 -3.95 -5.60 9.87
CA HIS A 127 -4.00 -5.90 11.30
C HIS A 127 -2.72 -5.48 12.01
N ARG A 128 -1.55 -5.88 11.48
CA ARG A 128 -0.25 -5.57 12.09
C ARG A 128 0.01 -4.07 12.19
N PHE A 129 -0.25 -3.31 11.13
CA PHE A 129 0.00 -1.87 11.14
C PHE A 129 -1.04 -1.11 11.97
N MET A 130 -2.30 -1.56 12.03
CA MET A 130 -3.32 -0.94 12.89
C MET A 130 -3.02 -1.12 14.38
N GLU A 131 -2.31 -2.17 14.77
CA GLU A 131 -1.88 -2.43 16.14
C GLU A 131 -0.60 -1.68 16.54
N SER A 132 0.11 -1.09 15.58
CA SER A 132 1.34 -0.33 15.84
C SER A 132 1.10 0.88 16.75
N GLU A 133 2.11 1.23 17.54
CA GLU A 133 2.15 2.47 18.31
C GLU A 133 2.50 3.68 17.44
N GLU A 134 3.06 3.44 16.24
CA GLU A 134 3.42 4.49 15.30
C GLU A 134 2.19 4.99 14.55
N SER A 135 1.90 6.29 14.70
CA SER A 135 0.77 6.93 14.03
C SER A 135 0.81 6.79 12.51
N SER A 136 2.00 6.74 11.90
CA SER A 136 2.19 6.57 10.46
C SER A 136 1.75 5.17 9.99
N CYS A 137 2.14 4.12 10.71
CA CYS A 137 1.66 2.74 10.48
C CYS A 137 0.12 2.69 10.54
N VAL A 138 -0.45 3.23 11.62
CA VAL A 138 -1.90 3.24 11.83
C VAL A 138 -2.63 3.99 10.71
N HIS A 139 -2.11 5.15 10.31
CA HIS A 139 -2.69 5.95 9.24
C HIS A 139 -2.65 5.20 7.89
N ILE A 140 -1.51 4.61 7.52
CA ILE A 140 -1.35 3.86 6.27
C ILE A 140 -2.28 2.64 6.24
N ALA A 141 -2.37 1.86 7.32
CA ALA A 141 -3.28 0.72 7.39
C ALA A 141 -4.75 1.12 7.24
N LEU A 142 -5.12 2.21 7.89
CA LEU A 142 -6.46 2.76 7.81
C LEU A 142 -6.77 3.28 6.40
N TRP A 143 -5.81 3.93 5.74
CA TRP A 143 -5.93 4.36 4.36
C TRP A 143 -6.06 3.19 3.38
N ILE A 144 -5.26 2.14 3.53
CA ILE A 144 -5.40 0.89 2.76
C ILE A 144 -6.80 0.29 2.98
N THR A 145 -7.26 0.24 4.23
CA THR A 145 -8.59 -0.27 4.58
C THR A 145 -9.70 0.55 3.93
N SER A 146 -9.52 1.88 3.83
CA SER A 146 -10.48 2.78 3.19
C SER A 146 -10.55 2.55 1.67
N GLN A 147 -9.45 2.18 1.01
CA GLN A 147 -9.49 1.78 -0.41
C GLN A 147 -10.35 0.53 -0.61
N PHE A 148 -10.11 -0.52 0.19
CA PHE A 148 -10.95 -1.72 0.15
C PHE A 148 -12.41 -1.45 0.53
N SER A 149 -12.67 -0.51 1.43
CA SER A 149 -14.05 -0.18 1.86
C SER A 149 -14.92 0.35 0.72
N GLN A 150 -14.31 0.93 -0.30
CA GLN A 150 -14.99 1.44 -1.50
C GLN A 150 -15.27 0.34 -2.53
N GLY A 151 -14.84 -0.90 -2.28
CA GLY A 151 -15.11 -2.05 -3.12
C GLY A 151 -16.59 -2.49 -3.12
N ASP A 152 -16.82 -3.61 -3.79
CA ASP A 152 -18.13 -4.26 -3.83
C ASP A 152 -18.54 -4.84 -2.46
N MET A 153 -19.74 -5.43 -2.40
CA MET A 153 -20.26 -6.05 -1.18
C MET A 153 -19.39 -7.22 -0.70
N GLY A 154 -18.78 -7.98 -1.63
CA GLY A 154 -17.86 -9.07 -1.29
C GLY A 154 -16.63 -8.56 -0.55
N THR A 155 -16.00 -7.51 -1.07
CA THR A 155 -14.86 -6.82 -0.44
C THR A 155 -15.25 -6.30 0.94
N ARG A 156 -16.33 -5.53 1.03
CA ARG A 156 -16.80 -4.97 2.30
C ARG A 156 -17.12 -6.05 3.33
N SER A 157 -17.66 -7.19 2.90
CA SER A 157 -17.91 -8.33 3.78
C SER A 157 -16.61 -8.90 4.38
N GLN A 158 -15.52 -8.96 3.61
CA GLN A 158 -14.22 -9.41 4.13
C GLN A 158 -13.64 -8.46 5.20
N LEU A 159 -13.95 -7.16 5.11
CA LEU A 159 -13.54 -6.14 6.10
C LEU A 159 -14.37 -6.14 7.38
N ARG A 160 -15.54 -6.79 7.41
CA ARG A 160 -16.45 -6.81 8.58
C ARG A 160 -15.98 -7.76 9.69
N GLN A 161 -14.68 -7.98 9.82
CA GLN A 161 -14.11 -8.74 10.94
C GLN A 161 -14.29 -7.94 12.23
N PRO A 162 -14.85 -8.53 13.30
CA PRO A 162 -15.13 -7.80 14.55
C PRO A 162 -13.92 -7.02 15.09
N ALA A 163 -12.75 -7.66 15.10
CA ALA A 163 -11.50 -7.04 15.55
C ALA A 163 -11.14 -5.79 14.73
N LEU A 164 -11.27 -5.83 13.41
CA LEU A 164 -10.99 -4.69 12.54
C LEU A 164 -12.01 -3.57 12.78
N LEU A 165 -13.31 -3.88 12.82
CA LEU A 165 -14.35 -2.88 13.06
C LEU A 165 -14.18 -2.17 14.41
N ASP A 166 -13.88 -2.93 15.46
CA ASP A 166 -13.70 -2.37 16.79
C ASP A 166 -12.43 -1.52 16.88
N ARG A 167 -11.36 -1.93 16.20
CA ARG A 167 -10.16 -1.11 16.08
C ARG A 167 -10.44 0.21 15.35
N VAL A 168 -11.14 0.19 14.21
CA VAL A 168 -11.46 1.43 13.48
C VAL A 168 -12.39 2.34 14.31
N LYS A 169 -13.36 1.78 15.05
CA LYS A 169 -14.20 2.57 15.99
C LYS A 169 -13.37 3.23 17.08
N GLN A 170 -12.41 2.51 17.67
CA GLN A 170 -11.49 3.04 18.67
C GLN A 170 -10.64 4.18 18.08
N LEU A 171 -10.13 4.00 16.85
CA LEU A 171 -9.35 5.02 16.16
C LEU A 171 -10.14 6.30 15.93
N ARG A 172 -11.42 6.18 15.55
CA ARG A 172 -12.35 7.31 15.39
C ARG A 172 -12.61 8.06 16.70
N SER A 173 -12.78 7.36 17.82
CA SER A 173 -13.19 7.98 19.10
C SER A 173 -12.03 8.49 19.96
N SER A 174 -10.80 8.02 19.74
CA SER A 174 -9.65 8.37 20.57
C SER A 174 -9.19 9.81 20.30
N GLN A 175 -9.31 10.69 21.30
CA GLN A 175 -8.82 12.07 21.23
C GLN A 175 -7.29 12.18 21.08
N ARG A 176 -6.55 11.10 21.33
CA ARG A 176 -5.09 11.05 21.11
C ARG A 176 -4.70 10.98 19.64
N ASN A 177 -5.64 10.59 18.76
CA ASN A 177 -5.39 10.48 17.34
C ASN A 177 -5.57 11.83 16.64
N SER A 178 -4.80 12.06 15.58
CA SER A 178 -4.95 13.22 14.72
C SER A 178 -6.37 13.29 14.14
N GLU A 179 -6.79 14.50 13.77
CA GLU A 179 -8.08 14.72 13.10
C GLU A 179 -8.16 13.88 11.81
N ASP A 180 -7.09 13.83 11.01
CA ASP A 180 -7.03 13.05 9.78
C ASP A 180 -7.31 11.55 10.00
N ILE A 181 -6.72 10.96 11.04
CA ILE A 181 -6.98 9.55 11.39
C ILE A 181 -8.45 9.37 11.82
N ARG A 182 -8.99 10.28 12.61
CA ARG A 182 -10.38 10.19 13.09
C ARG A 182 -11.38 10.31 11.93
N GLN A 183 -11.19 11.26 11.03
CA GLN A 183 -12.03 11.46 9.85
C GLN A 183 -11.95 10.29 8.87
N LEU A 184 -10.73 9.80 8.61
CA LEU A 184 -10.54 8.64 7.74
C LEU A 184 -11.20 7.39 8.34
N ALA A 185 -11.13 7.20 9.67
CA ALA A 185 -11.79 6.10 10.37
C ALA A 185 -13.31 6.19 10.29
N GLU A 186 -13.87 7.40 10.42
CA GLU A 186 -15.29 7.64 10.26
C GLU A 186 -15.79 7.29 8.85
N SER A 187 -15.13 7.82 7.82
CA SER A 187 -15.46 7.53 6.42
C SER A 187 -15.35 6.03 6.11
N THR A 188 -14.25 5.40 6.54
CA THR A 188 -14.02 3.96 6.36
C THR A 188 -15.11 3.12 7.02
N LEU A 189 -15.51 3.45 8.26
CA LEU A 189 -16.62 2.75 8.92
C LEU A 189 -17.92 2.91 8.15
N GLY A 190 -18.24 4.13 7.70
CA GLY A 190 -19.45 4.41 6.92
C GLY A 190 -19.52 3.56 5.65
N HIS A 191 -18.41 3.43 4.92
CA HIS A 191 -18.35 2.58 3.73
C HIS A 191 -18.49 1.09 4.05
N ILE A 192 -17.80 0.58 5.08
CA ILE A 192 -17.87 -0.84 5.45
C ILE A 192 -19.28 -1.24 5.90
N THR A 193 -19.98 -0.36 6.63
CA THR A 193 -21.34 -0.63 7.13
C THR A 193 -22.44 -0.30 6.10
N ALA A 194 -22.15 0.52 5.08
CA ALA A 194 -23.08 0.79 3.99
C ALA A 194 -23.53 -0.52 3.33
N GLY A 195 -24.85 -0.70 3.20
CA GLY A 195 -25.45 -1.93 2.69
C GLY A 195 -25.78 -2.98 3.76
N GLN A 196 -25.63 -2.66 5.06
CA GLN A 196 -26.48 -3.29 6.08
C GLN A 196 -27.88 -2.70 5.91
N THR A 197 -28.71 -3.31 5.06
CA THR A 197 -30.16 -3.19 5.26
C THR A 197 -30.43 -3.64 6.68
N GLU A 198 -31.10 -2.79 7.47
CA GLU A 198 -31.61 -3.13 8.79
C GLU A 198 -32.22 -4.55 8.76
N PRO A 199 -32.01 -5.39 9.78
CA PRO A 199 -32.77 -6.62 9.87
C PRO A 199 -34.25 -6.26 9.77
N SER A 200 -34.92 -6.83 8.77
CA SER A 200 -36.36 -6.66 8.61
C SER A 200 -37.04 -7.27 9.83
N SER A 201 -37.40 -6.40 10.78
CA SER A 201 -38.37 -6.60 11.89
C SER A 201 -38.11 -7.75 12.86
#